data_AF-A0A7V4FL95-F1
#
_entry.id   AF-A0A7V4FL95-F1
#
_cell.length_a   1.000
_cell.length_b   1.000
_cell.length_c   1.000
_cell.angle_alpha   90.00
_cell.angle_beta   90.00
_cell.angle_gamma   90.00
#
_symmetry.space_group_name_H-M   'P 1'
#
loop_
_entity.id
_entity.type
_entity.pdbx_description
1 polymer ?
#
loop_
_entity_poly.entity_id
_entity_poly.type
_entity_poly.pdbx_seq_one_letter_code
_entity_poly.pdbx_strand_id
1 'polypeptide(L)'
;MQLIRNCLLFGSLLFLIVACGKIETNTEIEEYSICLGEFLKYEEADLFKSKIDFKLWDKLKIKTTEEKYFLVYGNFSSSFEAGKKGFELFSEQLINNYKILHNEKYVFDEFANVLFIARYQGRPSVYNYNMITKQSKLFWSRWGRKVVTLNHSRDRSHAFFVTALGFGKQGSFPYIKDVRIYRFTTLTEQVEELDELDDGLQVYTYWDNKDTFKVNITKPDSIRSDLLVQEIYSYLYNGKSDKVNKRYFNLAKDGFPKPPEIKPQMTSNSNYKLIRLAKLDSETYIYLKDLKDASESMICNFKGNLYNTLWSNDDKYLFLITREESSKANLISRQELMIIDTEQKKLLKTFHGNFFQNILINGNFLFYETIENGEAVISVYDIKNDDIYDIIKIPGGCGLNNLNK
;
A
#
# COMPACT_ATOMS: atom_id res chain seq x y z
N MET A 1 65.21 24.62 -47.68
CA MET A 1 63.96 23.98 -48.14
C MET A 1 63.75 22.66 -47.39
N GLN A 2 64.01 22.63 -46.10
CA GLN A 2 63.00 22.57 -45.04
C GLN A 2 61.70 23.36 -45.29
N LEU A 3 60.62 22.84 -44.70
CA LEU A 3 59.22 23.25 -44.77
C LEU A 3 58.50 22.88 -46.08
N ILE A 4 57.83 21.73 -46.06
CA ILE A 4 56.45 21.42 -46.52
C ILE A 4 56.37 19.89 -46.54
N ARG A 5 56.41 19.29 -45.36
CA ARG A 5 56.15 17.86 -45.16
C ARG A 5 55.72 17.68 -43.71
N ASN A 6 54.63 18.36 -43.32
CA ASN A 6 53.98 18.18 -42.01
C ASN A 6 52.55 18.76 -41.88
N CYS A 7 51.93 19.32 -42.93
CA CYS A 7 50.57 19.88 -42.81
C CYS A 7 49.42 18.95 -43.26
N LEU A 8 49.70 17.69 -43.61
CA LEU A 8 48.66 16.75 -44.05
C LEU A 8 48.48 15.52 -43.16
N LEU A 9 49.12 15.51 -41.98
CA LEU A 9 48.97 14.47 -40.96
C LEU A 9 48.48 15.02 -39.60
N PHE A 10 48.10 16.29 -39.56
CA PHE A 10 47.56 16.95 -38.36
C PHE A 10 46.06 17.32 -38.48
N GLY A 11 45.43 17.01 -39.61
CA GLY A 11 44.01 17.27 -39.87
C GLY A 11 43.05 16.09 -39.59
N SER A 12 43.58 14.91 -39.25
CA SER A 12 42.78 13.71 -38.94
C SER A 12 42.96 13.19 -37.51
N LEU A 13 43.79 13.84 -36.69
CA LEU A 13 44.00 13.50 -35.27
C LEU A 13 43.38 14.50 -34.30
N LEU A 14 42.56 15.44 -34.80
CA LEU A 14 41.86 16.45 -33.99
C LEU A 14 40.33 16.36 -34.09
N PHE A 15 39.80 15.18 -34.44
CA PHE A 15 38.37 14.88 -34.43
C PHE A 15 38.01 13.69 -33.51
N LEU A 16 38.92 13.30 -32.61
CA LEU A 16 38.77 12.14 -31.71
C LEU A 16 38.73 12.47 -30.21
N ILE A 17 38.70 13.75 -29.80
CA ILE A 17 38.69 14.12 -28.36
C ILE A 17 37.53 15.08 -27.98
N VAL A 18 36.58 15.34 -28.87
CA VAL A 18 35.32 16.05 -28.52
C VAL A 18 34.10 15.21 -28.89
N ALA A 19 34.16 13.91 -28.60
CA ALA A 19 32.96 13.17 -28.27
C ALA A 19 32.76 13.34 -26.78
N CYS A 20 31.93 14.34 -26.45
CA CYS A 20 31.36 14.61 -25.16
C CYS A 20 31.06 13.28 -24.45
N GLY A 21 31.90 12.92 -23.48
CA GLY A 21 31.52 11.92 -22.48
C GLY A 21 30.26 12.47 -21.84
N LYS A 22 29.11 11.86 -22.15
CA LYS A 22 28.00 11.93 -21.22
C LYS A 22 28.60 11.47 -19.91
N ILE A 23 28.67 12.39 -18.96
CA ILE A 23 28.68 12.05 -17.55
C ILE A 23 27.35 11.30 -17.40
N GLU A 24 27.40 9.98 -17.61
CA GLU A 24 26.45 9.08 -17.00
C GLU A 24 26.59 9.39 -15.52
N THR A 25 25.67 10.20 -15.02
CA THR A 25 25.30 10.12 -13.62
C THR A 25 24.84 8.68 -13.43
N ASN A 26 25.80 7.78 -13.14
CA ASN A 26 25.55 6.55 -12.44
C ASN A 26 24.99 6.99 -11.07
N THR A 27 23.72 7.37 -11.04
CA THR A 27 22.91 6.99 -9.91
C THR A 27 22.84 5.48 -10.02
N GLU A 28 23.85 4.80 -9.47
CA GLU A 28 23.74 3.39 -9.13
C GLU A 28 22.47 3.31 -8.28
N ILE A 29 21.37 2.94 -8.90
CA ILE A 29 20.15 2.64 -8.18
C ILE A 29 20.55 1.45 -7.32
N GLU A 30 20.63 1.66 -6.02
CA GLU A 30 20.86 0.60 -5.05
C GLU A 30 19.87 -0.54 -5.33
N GLU A 31 20.39 -1.68 -5.79
CA GLU A 31 19.62 -2.70 -6.49
C GLU A 31 18.99 -3.69 -5.50
N TYR A 32 17.66 -3.86 -5.54
CA TYR A 32 17.00 -4.95 -4.82
C TYR A 32 17.17 -6.27 -5.58
N SER A 33 17.40 -7.37 -4.88
CA SER A 33 17.53 -8.70 -5.49
C SER A 33 16.83 -9.77 -4.66
N ILE A 34 16.36 -10.84 -5.31
CA ILE A 34 15.80 -12.00 -4.61
C ILE A 34 16.97 -12.92 -4.25
N CYS A 35 17.20 -13.16 -2.97
CA CYS A 35 18.19 -14.11 -2.46
C CYS A 35 17.56 -15.48 -2.26
N LEU A 36 18.15 -16.48 -2.92
CA LEU A 36 17.73 -17.88 -2.85
C LEU A 36 18.57 -18.69 -1.85
N GLY A 37 19.75 -18.20 -1.50
CA GLY A 37 20.64 -18.84 -0.54
C GLY A 37 21.88 -18.01 -0.24
N GLU A 38 22.44 -18.26 0.94
CA GLU A 38 23.67 -17.66 1.47
C GLU A 38 24.63 -18.80 1.82
N PHE A 39 25.88 -18.68 1.36
CA PHE A 39 26.86 -19.75 1.40
C PHE A 39 28.23 -19.22 1.85
N LEU A 40 29.04 -20.08 2.47
CA LEU A 40 30.41 -19.73 2.86
C LEU A 40 31.40 -19.95 1.72
N LYS A 41 31.05 -20.77 0.74
CA LYS A 41 31.92 -21.13 -0.39
C LYS A 41 31.20 -20.99 -1.71
N TYR A 42 31.94 -20.62 -2.75
CA TYR A 42 31.41 -20.49 -4.11
C TYR A 42 30.86 -21.83 -4.62
N GLU A 43 31.55 -22.95 -4.35
CA GLU A 43 31.16 -24.27 -4.82
C GLU A 43 29.82 -24.73 -4.24
N GLU A 44 29.50 -24.31 -3.01
CA GLU A 44 28.21 -24.59 -2.37
C GLU A 44 27.09 -23.82 -3.06
N ALA A 45 27.33 -22.54 -3.41
CA ALA A 45 26.38 -21.71 -4.14
C ALA A 45 26.16 -22.23 -5.57
N ASP A 46 27.21 -22.66 -6.26
CA ASP A 46 27.14 -23.20 -7.62
C ASP A 46 26.44 -24.57 -7.65
N LEU A 47 26.76 -25.44 -6.69
CA LEU A 47 26.04 -26.71 -6.51
C LEU A 47 24.56 -26.47 -6.22
N PHE A 48 24.21 -25.48 -5.39
CA PHE A 48 22.82 -25.12 -5.15
C PHE A 48 22.15 -24.59 -6.42
N LYS A 49 22.81 -23.69 -7.18
CA LYS A 49 22.32 -23.18 -8.47
C LYS A 49 21.99 -24.30 -9.45
N SER A 50 22.85 -25.32 -9.56
CA SER A 50 22.62 -26.48 -10.45
C SER A 50 21.39 -27.33 -10.11
N LYS A 51 20.88 -27.21 -8.87
CA LYS A 51 19.66 -27.90 -8.41
C LYS A 51 18.38 -27.08 -8.58
N ILE A 52 18.50 -25.80 -8.92
CA ILE A 52 17.35 -24.93 -9.21
C ILE A 52 16.85 -25.21 -10.62
N ASP A 53 15.55 -25.01 -10.85
CA ASP A 53 14.94 -25.09 -12.19
C ASP A 53 15.76 -24.32 -13.24
N PHE A 54 16.12 -25.02 -14.31
CA PHE A 54 16.98 -24.52 -15.38
C PHE A 54 16.42 -23.26 -16.07
N LYS A 55 15.10 -23.03 -16.01
CA LYS A 55 14.45 -21.82 -16.54
C LYS A 55 14.94 -20.54 -15.87
N LEU A 56 15.53 -20.64 -14.66
CA LEU A 56 16.02 -19.49 -13.92
C LEU A 56 17.51 -19.21 -14.15
N TRP A 57 18.28 -20.15 -14.70
CA TRP A 57 19.74 -20.13 -14.69
C TRP A 57 20.36 -18.87 -15.31
N ASP A 58 19.78 -18.37 -16.40
CA ASP A 58 20.26 -17.18 -17.12
C ASP A 58 20.15 -15.89 -16.29
N LYS A 59 19.25 -15.88 -15.30
CA LYS A 59 18.99 -14.73 -14.43
C LYS A 59 19.65 -14.86 -13.06
N LEU A 60 20.21 -16.03 -12.76
CA LEU A 60 20.87 -16.33 -11.49
C LEU A 60 22.34 -15.90 -11.51
N LYS A 61 22.70 -15.07 -10.54
CA LYS A 61 24.08 -14.60 -10.32
C LYS A 61 24.53 -14.99 -8.92
N ILE A 62 25.80 -15.34 -8.77
CA ILE A 62 26.44 -15.47 -7.47
C ILE A 62 27.11 -14.13 -7.18
N LYS A 63 26.58 -13.37 -6.22
CA LYS A 63 27.22 -12.16 -5.68
C LYS A 63 28.14 -12.58 -4.52
N THR A 64 29.28 -11.93 -4.39
CA THR A 64 30.24 -12.19 -3.31
C THR A 64 30.40 -10.94 -2.46
N THR A 65 30.48 -11.14 -1.15
CA THR A 65 31.01 -10.16 -0.21
C THR A 65 32.37 -10.66 0.30
N GLU A 66 33.01 -9.92 1.21
CA GLU A 66 34.28 -10.37 1.83
C GLU A 66 34.12 -11.70 2.59
N GLU A 67 32.92 -12.00 3.07
CA GLU A 67 32.67 -13.15 3.96
C GLU A 67 31.79 -14.25 3.36
N LYS A 68 30.97 -13.94 2.34
CA LYS A 68 29.83 -14.77 1.94
C LYS A 68 29.54 -14.71 0.45
N TYR A 69 28.87 -15.76 -0.04
CA TYR A 69 28.34 -15.87 -1.39
C TYR A 69 26.81 -15.90 -1.35
N PHE A 70 26.17 -15.07 -2.15
CA PHE A 70 24.72 -14.99 -2.28
C PHE A 70 24.29 -15.43 -3.67
N LEU A 71 23.44 -16.45 -3.74
CA LEU A 71 22.78 -16.78 -5.00
C LEU A 71 21.54 -15.89 -5.17
N VAL A 72 21.62 -14.96 -6.12
CA VAL A 72 20.59 -13.94 -6.33
C VAL A 72 19.93 -14.06 -7.69
N TYR A 73 18.66 -13.68 -7.74
CA TYR A 73 17.85 -13.60 -8.96
C TYR A 73 17.44 -12.15 -9.21
N GLY A 74 17.73 -11.67 -10.42
CA GLY A 74 17.24 -10.40 -10.94
C GLY A 74 17.79 -9.15 -10.23
N ASN A 75 17.28 -8.01 -10.67
CA ASN A 75 17.47 -6.70 -10.07
C ASN A 75 16.14 -5.94 -10.19
N PHE A 76 15.70 -5.33 -9.10
CA PHE A 76 14.41 -4.68 -8.97
C PHE A 76 14.56 -3.29 -8.35
N SER A 77 13.63 -2.39 -8.69
CA SER A 77 13.63 -1.01 -8.23
C SER A 77 13.12 -0.81 -6.80
N SER A 78 12.51 -1.83 -6.20
CA SER A 78 11.96 -1.79 -4.84
C SER A 78 11.90 -3.19 -4.23
N SER A 79 11.79 -3.23 -2.89
CA SER A 79 11.53 -4.48 -2.18
C SER A 79 10.19 -5.08 -2.59
N PHE A 80 9.15 -4.26 -2.77
CA PHE A 80 7.85 -4.71 -3.28
C PHE A 80 7.93 -5.48 -4.62
N GLU A 81 8.63 -4.94 -5.62
CA GLU A 81 8.74 -5.60 -6.93
C GLU A 81 9.58 -6.89 -6.86
N ALA A 82 10.66 -6.89 -6.08
CA ALA A 82 11.44 -8.08 -5.82
C ALA A 82 10.62 -9.16 -5.09
N GLY A 83 9.87 -8.77 -4.06
CA GLY A 83 8.96 -9.62 -3.30
C GLY A 83 7.83 -10.19 -4.15
N LYS A 84 7.18 -9.37 -4.99
CA LYS A 84 6.16 -9.81 -5.94
C LYS A 84 6.70 -10.91 -6.85
N LYS A 85 7.89 -10.71 -7.43
CA LYS A 85 8.49 -11.70 -8.31
C LYS A 85 8.97 -12.94 -7.54
N GLY A 86 9.53 -12.79 -6.35
CA GLY A 86 9.91 -13.90 -5.47
C GLY A 86 8.71 -14.77 -5.11
N PHE A 87 7.60 -14.15 -4.74
CA PHE A 87 6.35 -14.84 -4.43
C PHE A 87 5.76 -15.57 -5.63
N GLU A 88 5.84 -14.99 -6.83
CA GLU A 88 5.43 -15.66 -8.08
C GLU A 88 6.25 -16.93 -8.31
N LEU A 89 7.58 -16.85 -8.24
CA LEU A 89 8.47 -18.01 -8.39
C LEU A 89 8.23 -19.07 -7.32
N PHE A 90 7.96 -18.66 -6.08
CA PHE A 90 7.62 -19.55 -4.97
C PHE A 90 6.28 -20.26 -5.22
N SER A 91 5.26 -19.53 -5.65
CA SER A 91 3.92 -20.07 -5.92
C SER A 91 3.91 -21.04 -7.11
N GLU A 92 4.78 -20.81 -8.09
CA GLU A 92 5.02 -21.70 -9.23
C GLU A 92 5.93 -22.89 -8.89
N GLN A 93 6.35 -23.04 -7.63
CA GLN A 93 7.23 -24.11 -7.13
C GLN A 93 8.61 -24.15 -7.83
N LEU A 94 9.04 -23.02 -8.40
CA LEU A 94 10.37 -22.89 -9.02
C LEU A 94 11.47 -22.65 -7.96
N ILE A 95 11.07 -22.16 -6.79
CA ILE A 95 11.93 -21.96 -5.61
C ILE A 95 11.16 -22.36 -4.34
N ASN A 96 11.87 -22.79 -3.30
CA ASN A 96 11.24 -23.25 -2.05
C ASN A 96 11.09 -22.14 -1.00
N ASN A 97 11.94 -21.13 -1.04
CA ASN A 97 11.90 -19.97 -0.16
C ASN A 97 12.78 -18.86 -0.75
N TYR A 98 12.64 -17.64 -0.25
CA TYR A 98 13.49 -16.53 -0.63
C TYR A 98 13.54 -15.45 0.45
N LYS A 99 14.51 -14.55 0.31
CA LYS A 99 14.59 -13.28 1.04
C LYS A 99 14.88 -12.15 0.07
N ILE A 100 14.63 -10.92 0.47
CA ILE A 100 14.99 -9.74 -0.32
C ILE A 100 16.31 -9.17 0.19
N LEU A 101 17.23 -8.90 -0.73
CA LEU A 101 18.49 -8.20 -0.46
C LEU A 101 18.42 -6.79 -1.02
N HIS A 102 19.01 -5.84 -0.29
CA HIS A 102 19.32 -4.50 -0.74
C HIS A 102 20.71 -4.14 -0.20
N ASN A 103 21.65 -3.80 -1.08
CA ASN A 103 23.05 -3.57 -0.73
C ASN A 103 23.61 -4.66 0.21
N GLU A 104 23.40 -5.92 -0.17
CA GLU A 104 23.92 -7.11 0.54
C GLU A 104 23.33 -7.35 1.93
N LYS A 105 22.34 -6.56 2.36
CA LYS A 105 21.61 -6.75 3.61
C LYS A 105 20.22 -7.28 3.33
N TYR A 106 19.76 -8.20 4.17
CA TYR A 106 18.36 -8.60 4.15
C TYR A 106 17.48 -7.43 4.53
N VAL A 107 16.40 -7.25 3.79
CA VAL A 107 15.39 -6.22 4.03
C VAL A 107 14.01 -6.85 4.09
N PHE A 108 13.07 -6.10 4.67
CA PHE A 108 11.67 -6.49 4.77
C PHE A 108 11.07 -6.74 3.39
N ASP A 109 10.50 -7.94 3.18
CA ASP A 109 9.71 -8.25 1.98
C ASP A 109 8.34 -7.57 2.08
N GLU A 110 8.22 -6.40 1.44
CA GLU A 110 7.01 -5.56 1.45
C GLU A 110 5.81 -6.22 0.78
N PHE A 111 6.05 -7.16 -0.13
CA PHE A 111 4.98 -7.87 -0.83
C PHE A 111 4.45 -9.01 0.01
N ALA A 112 5.33 -9.87 0.53
CA ALA A 112 4.91 -11.02 1.32
C ALA A 112 4.38 -10.65 2.71
N ASN A 113 4.63 -9.45 3.21
CA ASN A 113 4.26 -9.05 4.56
C ASN A 113 3.24 -7.92 4.55
N VAL A 114 2.06 -8.18 5.12
CA VAL A 114 0.94 -7.25 5.18
C VAL A 114 0.65 -6.90 6.63
N LEU A 115 0.86 -5.63 7.00
CA LEU A 115 0.44 -5.16 8.32
C LEU A 115 -1.06 -4.91 8.37
N PHE A 116 -1.66 -5.27 9.50
CA PHE A 116 -3.08 -5.08 9.80
C PHE A 116 -3.27 -4.84 11.31
N ILE A 117 -4.47 -4.49 11.74
CA ILE A 117 -4.80 -4.32 13.15
C ILE A 117 -5.56 -5.54 13.66
N ALA A 118 -5.17 -6.04 14.83
CA ALA A 118 -5.92 -7.06 15.56
C ALA A 118 -5.79 -6.87 17.06
N ARG A 119 -6.51 -7.68 17.85
CA ARG A 119 -6.44 -7.62 19.31
C ARG A 119 -5.29 -8.47 19.85
N TYR A 120 -4.33 -7.82 20.50
CA TYR A 120 -3.34 -8.48 21.36
C TYR A 120 -3.69 -8.23 22.83
N GLN A 121 -3.98 -9.30 23.58
CA GLN A 121 -4.40 -9.21 24.99
C GLN A 121 -5.57 -8.21 25.20
N GLY A 122 -6.55 -8.23 24.29
CA GLY A 122 -7.72 -7.35 24.31
C GLY A 122 -7.49 -5.92 23.80
N ARG A 123 -6.24 -5.54 23.48
CA ARG A 123 -5.90 -4.20 22.97
C ARG A 123 -5.66 -4.23 21.46
N PRO A 124 -6.18 -3.25 20.70
CA PRO A 124 -5.81 -3.08 19.29
C PRO A 124 -4.30 -2.84 19.14
N SER A 125 -3.66 -3.66 18.32
CA SER A 125 -2.22 -3.71 18.07
C SER A 125 -1.95 -3.97 16.61
N VAL A 126 -0.73 -3.70 16.13
CA VAL A 126 -0.35 -4.00 14.74
C VAL A 126 0.16 -5.43 14.68
N TYR A 127 -0.37 -6.19 13.74
CA TYR A 127 0.09 -7.53 13.39
C TYR A 127 0.67 -7.50 11.98
N ASN A 128 1.57 -8.44 11.70
CA ASN A 128 2.08 -8.72 10.36
C ASN A 128 1.59 -10.11 9.92
N TYR A 129 0.96 -10.20 8.75
CA TYR A 129 0.64 -11.45 8.09
C TYR A 129 1.65 -11.72 6.98
N ASN A 130 2.31 -12.88 7.05
CA ASN A 130 3.26 -13.31 6.04
C ASN A 130 2.58 -14.28 5.07
N MET A 131 2.47 -13.88 3.79
CA MET A 131 1.79 -14.64 2.74
C MET A 131 2.47 -15.98 2.44
N ILE A 132 3.80 -16.06 2.52
CA ILE A 132 4.55 -17.30 2.22
C ILE A 132 4.25 -18.37 3.27
N THR A 133 4.31 -17.98 4.55
CA THR A 133 4.12 -18.91 5.68
C THR A 133 2.68 -19.03 6.14
N LYS A 134 1.79 -18.16 5.66
CA LYS A 134 0.39 -18.01 6.11
C LYS A 134 0.26 -17.82 7.62
N GLN A 135 1.20 -17.10 8.22
CA GLN A 135 1.25 -16.86 9.67
C GLN A 135 1.10 -15.38 9.99
N SER A 136 0.29 -15.09 11.01
CA SER A 136 0.20 -13.77 11.62
C SER A 136 1.04 -13.72 12.89
N LYS A 137 1.83 -12.65 13.04
CA LYS A 137 2.64 -12.40 14.24
C LYS A 137 2.40 -10.98 14.74
N LEU A 138 2.51 -10.78 16.06
CA LEU A 138 2.48 -9.45 16.65
C LEU A 138 3.66 -8.65 16.08
N PHE A 139 3.36 -7.50 15.48
CA PHE A 139 4.36 -6.61 14.90
C PHE A 139 4.68 -5.46 15.85
N TRP A 140 3.64 -4.81 16.38
CA TRP A 140 3.81 -3.70 17.31
C TRP A 140 2.70 -3.66 18.36
N SER A 141 3.10 -3.51 19.62
CA SER A 141 2.21 -3.22 20.75
C SER A 141 3.00 -2.48 21.83
N ARG A 142 2.37 -1.49 22.46
CA ARG A 142 2.91 -0.79 23.62
C ARG A 142 1.89 -0.83 24.76
N TRP A 143 2.35 -1.11 25.97
CA TRP A 143 1.48 -1.14 27.14
C TRP A 143 0.71 0.18 27.30
N GLY A 144 -0.59 0.09 27.60
CA GLY A 144 -1.47 1.24 27.75
C GLY A 144 -1.93 1.89 26.45
N ARG A 145 -1.29 1.63 25.29
CA ARG A 145 -1.68 2.23 24.01
C ARG A 145 -2.52 1.28 23.17
N LYS A 146 -3.49 1.84 22.43
CA LYS A 146 -4.36 1.14 21.49
C LYS A 146 -4.19 1.74 20.11
N VAL A 147 -3.95 0.92 19.10
CA VAL A 147 -3.91 1.37 17.70
C VAL A 147 -5.33 1.74 17.25
N VAL A 148 -5.48 2.93 16.69
CA VAL A 148 -6.75 3.49 16.24
C VAL A 148 -6.90 3.35 14.73
N THR A 149 -5.85 3.70 13.98
CA THR A 149 -5.81 3.57 12.51
C THR A 149 -4.44 3.10 12.05
N LEU A 150 -4.38 2.38 10.93
CA LEU A 150 -3.18 1.92 10.24
C LEU A 150 -3.34 2.17 8.74
N ASN A 151 -2.51 3.04 8.19
CA ASN A 151 -2.56 3.40 6.78
C ASN A 151 -1.21 3.10 6.14
N HIS A 152 -1.26 2.39 5.04
CA HIS A 152 -0.06 2.08 4.25
C HIS A 152 0.14 3.15 3.19
N SER A 153 1.40 3.47 2.92
CA SER A 153 1.76 4.23 1.74
C SER A 153 1.44 3.41 0.49
N ARG A 154 1.24 4.10 -0.63
CA ARG A 154 0.81 3.45 -1.87
C ARG A 154 1.86 2.51 -2.46
N ASP A 155 3.13 2.88 -2.29
CA ASP A 155 4.31 2.11 -2.68
C ASP A 155 4.72 1.08 -1.62
N ARG A 156 4.00 0.99 -0.49
CA ARG A 156 4.23 0.04 0.60
C ARG A 156 5.53 0.23 1.39
N SER A 157 6.33 1.25 1.07
CA SER A 157 7.59 1.55 1.75
C SER A 157 7.41 2.10 3.17
N HIS A 158 6.21 2.60 3.49
CA HIS A 158 5.89 3.17 4.79
C HIS A 158 4.51 2.73 5.28
N ALA A 159 4.35 2.64 6.59
CA ALA A 159 3.04 2.58 7.22
C ALA A 159 2.94 3.61 8.35
N PHE A 160 1.85 4.37 8.39
CA PHE A 160 1.55 5.32 9.44
C PHE A 160 0.44 4.76 10.29
N PHE A 161 0.62 4.79 11.61
CA PHE A 161 -0.43 4.39 12.53
C PHE A 161 -0.58 5.36 13.69
N VAL A 162 -1.83 5.56 14.06
CA VAL A 162 -2.23 6.44 15.15
C VAL A 162 -2.63 5.59 16.33
N THR A 163 -2.21 6.00 17.52
CA THR A 163 -2.53 5.32 18.77
C THR A 163 -3.15 6.29 19.75
N ALA A 164 -3.86 5.75 20.74
CA ALA A 164 -4.36 6.50 21.88
C ALA A 164 -4.15 5.71 23.18
N LEU A 165 -3.92 6.42 24.29
CA LEU A 165 -3.90 5.82 25.62
C LEU A 165 -5.29 5.31 26.04
N GLY A 166 -6.33 6.03 25.61
CA GLY A 166 -7.71 5.63 25.87
C GLY A 166 -8.66 6.28 24.88
N PHE A 167 -9.76 5.58 24.58
CA PHE A 167 -10.87 6.15 23.82
C PHE A 167 -12.17 5.54 24.31
N GLY A 168 -13.26 6.30 24.22
CA GLY A 168 -14.56 5.88 24.72
C GLY A 168 -15.61 6.96 24.52
N LYS A 169 -16.57 7.02 25.45
CA LYS A 169 -17.56 8.09 25.54
C LYS A 169 -17.56 8.68 26.94
N GLN A 170 -17.63 10.00 27.05
CA GLN A 170 -17.85 10.74 28.29
C GLN A 170 -19.16 11.51 28.12
N GLY A 171 -20.22 11.03 28.78
CA GLY A 171 -21.59 11.46 28.47
C GLY A 171 -21.95 11.14 27.01
N SER A 172 -22.45 12.13 26.28
CA SER A 172 -22.84 12.01 24.87
C SER A 172 -21.66 12.10 23.90
N PHE A 173 -20.50 12.59 24.35
CA PHE A 173 -19.37 12.89 23.47
C PHE A 173 -18.35 11.75 23.45
N PRO A 174 -17.83 11.38 22.26
CA PRO A 174 -16.64 10.55 22.20
C PRO A 174 -15.45 11.28 22.81
N TYR A 175 -14.51 10.53 23.37
CA TYR A 175 -13.22 11.06 23.79
C TYR A 175 -12.10 10.16 23.28
N ILE A 176 -10.95 10.76 23.04
CA ILE A 176 -9.69 10.11 22.74
C ILE A 176 -8.58 10.82 23.51
N LYS A 177 -7.71 10.05 24.16
CA LYS A 177 -6.71 10.55 25.10
C LYS A 177 -5.30 10.22 24.63
N ASP A 178 -4.38 11.17 24.72
CA ASP A 178 -2.95 11.08 24.38
C ASP A 178 -2.80 10.41 23.02
N VAL A 179 -3.10 11.17 21.96
CA VAL A 179 -3.01 10.67 20.59
C VAL A 179 -1.56 10.72 20.15
N ARG A 180 -1.00 9.62 19.63
CA ARG A 180 0.37 9.60 19.09
C ARG A 180 0.44 9.01 17.73
N ILE A 181 1.40 9.49 16.96
CA ILE A 181 1.60 9.10 15.56
C ILE A 181 2.92 8.39 15.44
N TYR A 182 2.87 7.25 14.76
CA TYR A 182 4.04 6.44 14.49
C TYR A 182 4.19 6.22 12.99
N ARG A 183 5.44 6.09 12.55
CA ARG A 183 5.81 5.68 11.20
C ARG A 183 6.65 4.42 11.28
N PHE A 184 6.28 3.43 10.49
CA PHE A 184 7.13 2.29 10.15
C PHE A 184 7.78 2.54 8.78
N THR A 185 9.09 2.35 8.71
CA THR A 185 9.87 2.36 7.46
C THR A 185 10.38 0.95 7.18
N THR A 186 10.05 0.40 6.01
CA THR A 186 10.36 -0.98 5.64
C THR A 186 11.85 -1.22 5.43
N LEU A 187 12.56 -0.23 4.85
CA LEU A 187 13.99 -0.33 4.56
C LEU A 187 14.85 -0.53 5.82
N THR A 188 14.51 0.18 6.90
CA THR A 188 15.24 0.11 8.18
C THR A 188 14.59 -0.83 9.18
N GLU A 189 13.38 -1.31 8.88
CA GLU A 189 12.51 -2.07 9.78
C GLU A 189 12.26 -1.37 11.12
N GLN A 190 12.25 -0.03 11.12
CA GLN A 190 12.11 0.77 12.33
C GLN A 190 10.74 1.41 12.44
N VAL A 191 10.20 1.39 13.67
CA VAL A 191 9.04 2.15 14.08
C VAL A 191 9.52 3.37 14.86
N GLU A 192 9.18 4.56 14.37
CA GLU A 192 9.49 5.83 14.99
C GLU A 192 8.21 6.52 15.47
N GLU A 193 8.25 7.09 16.68
CA GLU A 193 7.21 8.01 17.16
C GLU A 193 7.49 9.39 16.57
N LEU A 194 6.57 9.88 15.73
CA LEU A 194 6.75 11.16 15.05
C LEU A 194 6.28 12.34 15.90
N ASP A 195 5.17 12.16 16.61
CA ASP A 195 4.49 13.26 17.29
C ASP A 195 3.59 12.79 18.43
N GLU A 196 3.43 13.67 19.42
CA GLU A 196 2.47 13.57 20.51
C GLU A 196 1.43 14.68 20.38
N LEU A 197 0.21 14.26 20.07
CA LEU A 197 -0.95 15.12 19.91
C LEU A 197 -1.79 15.14 21.20
N ASP A 198 -2.60 16.19 21.33
CA ASP A 198 -3.48 16.41 22.47
C ASP A 198 -4.61 15.36 22.59
N ASP A 199 -5.35 15.47 23.70
CA ASP A 199 -6.66 14.86 23.84
C ASP A 199 -7.68 15.48 22.86
N GLY A 200 -8.66 14.70 22.45
CA GLY A 200 -9.69 15.13 21.52
C GLY A 200 -11.02 14.41 21.69
N LEU A 201 -11.97 14.82 20.86
CA LEU A 201 -13.27 14.17 20.68
C LEU A 201 -13.26 13.20 19.51
N GLN A 202 -12.48 13.48 18.47
CA GLN A 202 -12.39 12.66 17.27
C GLN A 202 -10.98 12.71 16.69
N VAL A 203 -10.51 11.58 16.19
CA VAL A 203 -9.35 11.48 15.31
C VAL A 203 -9.73 10.73 14.05
N TYR A 204 -9.25 11.18 12.90
CA TYR A 204 -9.29 10.41 11.67
C TYR A 204 -8.09 10.74 10.80
N THR A 205 -7.78 9.84 9.88
CA THR A 205 -6.57 9.88 9.07
C THR A 205 -6.89 9.60 7.61
N TYR A 206 -6.09 10.16 6.71
CA TYR A 206 -6.20 9.93 5.28
C TYR A 206 -4.93 10.36 4.54
N TRP A 207 -4.73 9.80 3.35
CA TRP A 207 -3.73 10.31 2.40
C TRP A 207 -4.34 11.44 1.59
N ASP A 208 -3.71 12.63 1.62
CA ASP A 208 -4.15 13.77 0.81
C ASP A 208 -3.72 13.63 -0.64
N ASN A 209 -2.55 13.01 -0.83
CA ASN A 209 -1.92 12.71 -2.11
C ASN A 209 -0.96 11.51 -1.90
N LYS A 210 -0.07 11.24 -2.85
CA LYS A 210 0.84 10.07 -2.79
C LYS A 210 1.87 10.13 -1.66
N ASP A 211 2.27 11.32 -1.19
CA ASP A 211 3.41 11.49 -0.28
C ASP A 211 3.04 12.16 1.05
N THR A 212 1.81 12.64 1.19
CA THR A 212 1.35 13.43 2.32
C THR A 212 0.23 12.71 3.06
N PHE A 213 0.57 12.18 4.23
CA PHE A 213 -0.38 11.60 5.19
C PHE A 213 -0.94 12.71 6.09
N LYS A 214 -2.24 12.69 6.38
CA LYS A 214 -2.87 13.67 7.27
C LYS A 214 -3.52 13.01 8.47
N VAL A 215 -3.37 13.68 9.62
CA VAL A 215 -4.04 13.35 10.87
C VAL A 215 -4.83 14.55 11.32
N ASN A 216 -6.14 14.36 11.48
CA ASN A 216 -7.04 15.40 11.93
C ASN A 216 -7.51 15.05 13.34
N ILE A 217 -7.30 15.95 14.29
CA ILE A 217 -7.84 15.84 15.64
C ILE A 217 -8.81 16.99 15.89
N THR A 218 -9.99 16.65 16.42
CA THR A 218 -11.00 17.64 16.80
C THR A 218 -11.13 17.68 18.30
N LYS A 219 -11.04 18.89 18.88
CA LYS A 219 -11.13 19.14 20.32
C LYS A 219 -12.05 20.34 20.61
N PRO A 220 -12.66 20.43 21.80
CA PRO A 220 -13.38 21.63 22.19
C PRO A 220 -12.40 22.81 22.31
N ASP A 221 -12.88 24.01 21.97
CA ASP A 221 -12.14 25.22 22.28
C ASP A 221 -12.04 25.41 23.81
N SER A 222 -10.91 25.95 24.27
CA SER A 222 -10.63 26.09 25.70
C SER A 222 -11.45 27.18 26.39
N ILE A 223 -12.01 28.12 25.61
CA ILE A 223 -12.78 29.27 26.11
C ILE A 223 -14.26 29.08 25.78
N ARG A 224 -14.56 28.64 24.55
CA ARG A 224 -15.92 28.56 24.00
C ARG A 224 -16.39 27.13 23.81
N SER A 225 -17.26 26.66 24.70
CA SER A 225 -17.81 25.30 24.63
C SER A 225 -18.65 25.00 23.38
N ASP A 226 -19.15 26.02 22.69
CA ASP A 226 -19.89 25.89 21.43
C ASP A 226 -18.97 25.78 20.21
N LEU A 227 -17.66 25.98 20.38
CA LEU A 227 -16.67 25.99 19.31
C LEU A 227 -15.82 24.72 19.39
N LEU A 228 -15.67 24.04 18.26
CA LEU A 228 -14.71 22.97 18.08
C LEU A 228 -13.54 23.46 17.23
N VAL A 229 -12.34 23.09 17.63
CA VAL A 229 -11.12 23.30 16.87
C VAL A 229 -10.70 21.98 16.27
N GLN A 230 -10.52 21.94 14.95
CA GLN A 230 -9.90 20.84 14.24
C GLN A 230 -8.48 21.23 13.85
N GLU A 231 -7.51 20.51 14.37
CA GLU A 231 -6.10 20.63 14.02
C GLU A 231 -5.75 19.54 13.00
N ILE A 232 -5.07 19.96 11.93
CA ILE A 232 -4.74 19.13 10.78
C ILE A 232 -3.22 19.10 10.68
N TYR A 233 -2.66 17.95 11.00
CA TYR A 233 -1.24 17.65 10.91
C TYR A 233 -1.00 16.92 9.60
N SER A 234 0.07 17.28 8.90
CA SER A 234 0.50 16.57 7.69
C SER A 234 1.79 15.81 8.02
N TYR A 235 2.13 14.76 7.30
CA TYR A 235 3.37 14.03 7.48
C TYR A 235 3.83 13.53 6.12
N LEU A 236 5.05 13.89 5.73
CA LEU A 236 5.73 13.30 4.59
C LEU A 236 6.38 11.98 4.98
N TYR A 237 6.86 11.20 4.01
CA TYR A 237 7.60 9.96 4.29
C TYR A 237 8.81 10.15 5.20
N ASN A 238 9.51 11.29 5.11
CA ASN A 238 10.63 11.62 6.00
C ASN A 238 10.20 12.12 7.40
N GLY A 239 8.89 12.17 7.69
CA GLY A 239 8.37 12.49 9.02
C GLY A 239 8.18 13.98 9.29
N LYS A 240 8.53 14.85 8.32
CA LYS A 240 8.45 16.30 8.50
C LYS A 240 7.05 16.84 8.20
N SER A 241 6.48 17.60 9.13
CA SER A 241 5.59 18.72 8.80
C SER A 241 5.55 19.76 9.91
N ASP A 242 5.93 20.99 9.56
CA ASP A 242 6.02 22.10 10.50
C ASP A 242 4.72 22.93 10.58
N LYS A 243 3.68 22.57 9.79
CA LYS A 243 2.47 23.40 9.65
C LYS A 243 1.21 22.67 10.09
N VAL A 244 0.77 22.99 11.30
CA VAL A 244 -0.56 22.63 11.80
C VAL A 244 -1.58 23.61 11.24
N ASN A 245 -2.50 23.14 10.39
CA ASN A 245 -3.63 23.96 9.95
C ASN A 245 -4.78 23.82 10.94
N LYS A 246 -5.48 24.91 11.24
CA LYS A 246 -6.64 24.90 12.15
C LYS A 246 -7.92 25.28 11.40
N ARG A 247 -9.01 24.58 11.73
CA ARG A 247 -10.38 24.91 11.30
C ARG A 247 -11.25 25.03 12.54
N TYR A 248 -12.21 25.94 12.50
CA TYR A 248 -13.13 26.20 13.60
C TYR A 248 -14.55 25.86 13.15
N PHE A 249 -15.30 25.19 14.02
CA PHE A 249 -16.67 24.76 13.77
C PHE A 249 -17.55 25.18 14.95
N ASN A 250 -18.62 25.92 14.68
CA ASN A 250 -19.62 26.22 15.69
C ASN A 250 -20.64 25.06 15.75
N LEU A 251 -20.73 24.37 16.88
CA LEU A 251 -21.60 23.20 17.04
C LEU A 251 -23.07 23.48 16.70
N ALA A 252 -23.57 24.67 17.02
CA ALA A 252 -24.97 25.03 16.78
C ALA A 252 -25.26 25.37 15.32
N LYS A 253 -24.26 25.90 14.58
CA LYS A 253 -24.42 26.34 13.18
C LYS A 253 -23.92 25.32 12.17
N ASP A 254 -22.73 24.79 12.39
CA ASP A 254 -21.99 23.94 11.46
C ASP A 254 -22.13 22.46 11.81
N GLY A 255 -22.48 22.15 13.07
CA GLY A 255 -22.51 20.80 13.60
C GLY A 255 -21.10 20.25 13.92
N PHE A 256 -21.02 18.93 14.10
CA PHE A 256 -19.75 18.25 14.38
C PHE A 256 -18.97 18.03 13.07
N PRO A 257 -17.65 18.29 13.03
CA PRO A 257 -16.86 18.11 11.81
C PRO A 257 -16.90 16.65 11.34
N LYS A 258 -17.09 16.47 10.04
CA LYS A 258 -17.09 15.15 9.40
C LYS A 258 -15.74 14.89 8.73
N PRO A 259 -15.28 13.62 8.68
CA PRO A 259 -14.17 13.25 7.81
C PRO A 259 -14.46 13.66 6.36
N PRO A 260 -13.43 13.95 5.55
CA PRO A 260 -13.59 14.21 4.13
C PRO A 260 -14.38 13.10 3.45
N GLU A 261 -15.28 13.47 2.54
CA GLU A 261 -15.98 12.49 1.72
C GLU A 261 -14.98 11.77 0.81
N ILE A 262 -15.06 10.44 0.77
CA ILE A 262 -14.31 9.62 -0.17
C ILE A 262 -14.81 9.94 -1.57
N LYS A 263 -13.90 10.36 -2.44
CA LYS A 263 -14.21 10.63 -3.85
C LYS A 263 -13.66 9.49 -4.70
N PRO A 264 -14.50 8.78 -5.48
CA PRO A 264 -14.03 7.76 -6.38
C PRO A 264 -12.99 8.31 -7.36
N GLN A 265 -11.84 7.64 -7.45
CA GLN A 265 -10.80 7.91 -8.43
C GLN A 265 -11.23 7.40 -9.81
N MET A 266 -11.66 8.32 -10.67
CA MET A 266 -12.18 7.99 -12.01
C MET A 266 -11.09 7.67 -13.03
N THR A 267 -9.85 8.08 -12.79
CA THR A 267 -8.71 7.87 -13.69
C THR A 267 -7.71 6.89 -13.10
N SER A 268 -7.10 6.07 -13.95
CA SER A 268 -6.08 5.12 -13.53
C SER A 268 -4.81 5.82 -13.07
N ASN A 269 -3.90 5.05 -12.49
CA ASN A 269 -2.68 5.57 -11.91
C ASN A 269 -1.68 6.11 -12.93
N SER A 270 -1.68 5.54 -14.13
CA SER A 270 -0.93 6.03 -15.29
C SER A 270 -1.65 7.14 -16.06
N ASN A 271 -2.90 7.47 -15.69
CA ASN A 271 -3.80 8.39 -16.39
C ASN A 271 -4.18 7.97 -17.82
N TYR A 272 -3.88 6.75 -18.26
CA TYR A 272 -4.26 6.26 -19.59
C TYR A 272 -5.62 5.59 -19.63
N LYS A 273 -6.14 5.11 -18.50
CA LYS A 273 -7.47 4.50 -18.42
C LYS A 273 -8.38 5.37 -17.57
N LEU A 274 -9.66 5.45 -17.92
CA LEU A 274 -10.64 6.18 -17.13
C LEU A 274 -11.99 5.47 -17.17
N ILE A 275 -12.77 5.63 -16.10
CA ILE A 275 -14.15 5.19 -16.07
C ILE A 275 -15.11 6.34 -16.33
N ARG A 276 -16.13 6.06 -17.14
CA ARG A 276 -17.27 6.92 -17.35
C ARG A 276 -18.52 6.22 -16.83
N LEU A 277 -19.31 6.93 -16.06
CA LEU A 277 -20.60 6.46 -15.56
C LEU A 277 -21.72 7.07 -16.38
N ALA A 278 -22.68 6.26 -16.79
CA ALA A 278 -23.93 6.73 -17.39
C ALA A 278 -25.10 6.20 -16.56
N LYS A 279 -25.87 7.11 -15.97
CA LYS A 279 -27.09 6.74 -15.24
C LYS A 279 -28.26 6.70 -16.21
N LEU A 280 -28.93 5.56 -16.29
CA LEU A 280 -30.17 5.37 -17.04
C LEU A 280 -31.17 4.70 -16.09
N ASP A 281 -32.27 5.39 -15.81
CA ASP A 281 -33.26 4.99 -14.81
C ASP A 281 -32.63 4.71 -13.43
N SER A 282 -32.83 3.49 -12.90
CA SER A 282 -32.28 3.05 -11.61
C SER A 282 -30.88 2.45 -11.70
N GLU A 283 -30.30 2.35 -12.90
CA GLU A 283 -29.03 1.67 -13.13
C GLU A 283 -27.93 2.64 -13.56
N THR A 284 -26.73 2.38 -13.07
CA THR A 284 -25.52 3.09 -13.47
C THR A 284 -24.65 2.13 -14.28
N TYR A 285 -24.42 2.49 -15.54
CA TYR A 285 -23.58 1.75 -16.47
C TYR A 285 -22.15 2.27 -16.40
N ILE A 286 -21.18 1.35 -16.37
CA ILE A 286 -19.76 1.63 -16.29
C ILE A 286 -19.12 1.37 -17.64
N TYR A 287 -18.47 2.39 -18.16
CA TYR A 287 -17.66 2.31 -19.37
C TYR A 287 -16.20 2.48 -18.99
N LEU A 288 -15.34 1.59 -19.48
CA LEU A 288 -13.89 1.74 -19.39
C LEU A 288 -13.39 2.31 -20.71
N LYS A 289 -12.72 3.45 -20.64
CA LYS A 289 -12.07 4.10 -21.77
C LYS A 289 -10.56 3.96 -21.62
N ASP A 290 -9.90 3.54 -22.70
CA ASP A 290 -8.45 3.49 -22.81
C ASP A 290 -8.01 4.57 -23.82
N LEU A 291 -7.16 5.48 -23.35
CA LEU A 291 -6.69 6.63 -24.12
C LEU A 291 -5.56 6.27 -25.09
N LYS A 292 -4.87 5.13 -24.90
CA LYS A 292 -3.79 4.70 -25.79
C LYS A 292 -4.34 4.17 -27.12
N ASP A 293 -5.42 3.40 -27.07
CA ASP A 293 -6.08 2.83 -28.25
C ASP A 293 -7.35 3.60 -28.65
N ALA A 294 -7.68 4.68 -27.93
CA ALA A 294 -8.88 5.50 -28.10
C ALA A 294 -10.20 4.69 -28.07
N SER A 295 -10.22 3.58 -27.33
CA SER A 295 -11.40 2.72 -27.22
C SER A 295 -12.25 3.04 -25.99
N GLU A 296 -13.53 2.71 -26.07
CA GLU A 296 -14.44 2.69 -24.92
C GLU A 296 -15.27 1.40 -24.98
N SER A 297 -15.46 0.74 -23.84
CA SER A 297 -16.27 -0.47 -23.75
C SER A 297 -17.15 -0.43 -22.50
N MET A 298 -18.41 -0.80 -22.65
CA MET A 298 -19.29 -1.02 -21.50
C MET A 298 -18.89 -2.32 -20.81
N ILE A 299 -18.63 -2.25 -19.51
CA ILE A 299 -18.08 -3.37 -18.74
C ILE A 299 -19.18 -4.08 -17.95
N CYS A 300 -19.95 -3.28 -17.19
CA CYS A 300 -21.02 -3.75 -16.34
C CYS A 300 -21.93 -2.59 -15.94
N ASN A 301 -22.99 -2.92 -15.19
CA ASN A 301 -23.93 -1.99 -14.59
C ASN A 301 -24.15 -2.37 -13.11
N PHE A 302 -24.61 -1.41 -12.32
CA PHE A 302 -25.01 -1.62 -10.93
C PHE A 302 -26.17 -0.71 -10.53
N LYS A 303 -26.85 -1.06 -9.44
CA LYS A 303 -27.91 -0.23 -8.84
C LYS A 303 -27.36 0.55 -7.66
N GLY A 304 -27.83 1.80 -7.52
CA GLY A 304 -27.39 2.70 -6.45
C GLY A 304 -26.21 3.59 -6.85
N ASN A 305 -25.34 3.90 -5.90
CA ASN A 305 -24.27 4.89 -6.05
C ASN A 305 -22.88 4.27 -5.94
N LEU A 306 -21.96 4.78 -6.77
CA LEU A 306 -20.53 4.47 -6.64
C LEU A 306 -19.99 5.15 -5.39
N TYR A 307 -19.53 4.35 -4.43
CA TYR A 307 -18.99 4.85 -3.17
C TYR A 307 -17.49 5.12 -3.27
N ASN A 308 -16.74 4.18 -3.85
CA ASN A 308 -15.30 4.31 -3.99
C ASN A 308 -14.78 3.51 -5.20
N THR A 309 -13.62 3.90 -5.70
CA THR A 309 -12.84 3.11 -6.65
C THR A 309 -11.40 2.99 -6.19
N LEU A 310 -10.77 1.86 -6.50
CA LEU A 310 -9.33 1.68 -6.32
C LEU A 310 -8.74 1.04 -7.57
N TRP A 311 -7.61 1.55 -8.02
CA TRP A 311 -6.84 0.99 -9.14
C TRP A 311 -5.66 0.21 -8.59
N SER A 312 -5.36 -0.96 -9.15
CA SER A 312 -4.09 -1.63 -8.87
C SER A 312 -2.92 -0.76 -9.32
N ASN A 313 -1.76 -0.89 -8.66
CA ASN A 313 -0.60 -0.03 -8.97
C ASN A 313 -0.12 -0.16 -10.42
N ASP A 314 -0.31 -1.32 -11.05
CA ASP A 314 -0.01 -1.62 -12.45
C ASP A 314 -1.18 -1.33 -13.41
N ASP A 315 -2.27 -0.72 -12.93
CA ASP A 315 -3.49 -0.44 -13.68
C ASP A 315 -4.19 -1.67 -14.30
N LYS A 316 -3.78 -2.89 -13.96
CA LYS A 316 -4.36 -4.14 -14.48
C LYS A 316 -5.77 -4.41 -13.96
N TYR A 317 -6.06 -4.02 -12.72
CA TYR A 317 -7.37 -4.21 -12.10
C TYR A 317 -7.96 -2.90 -11.61
N LEU A 318 -9.28 -2.81 -11.71
CA LEU A 318 -10.10 -1.76 -11.12
C LEU A 318 -11.10 -2.39 -10.16
N PHE A 319 -11.14 -1.87 -8.94
CA PHE A 319 -12.05 -2.28 -7.88
C PHE A 319 -13.10 -1.18 -7.70
N LEU A 320 -14.38 -1.56 -7.73
CA LEU A 320 -15.49 -0.64 -7.51
C LEU A 320 -16.26 -1.07 -6.28
N ILE A 321 -16.49 -0.12 -5.37
CA ILE A 321 -17.34 -0.32 -4.21
C ILE A 321 -18.62 0.47 -4.45
N THR A 322 -19.74 -0.23 -4.58
CA THR A 322 -21.06 0.37 -4.78
C THR A 322 -21.90 0.23 -3.51
N ARG A 323 -22.90 1.09 -3.37
CA ARG A 323 -23.88 1.05 -2.28
C ARG A 323 -25.28 1.21 -2.84
N GLU A 324 -26.18 0.36 -2.39
CA GLU A 324 -27.60 0.56 -2.66
C GLU A 324 -28.10 1.88 -2.05
N GLU A 325 -28.99 2.57 -2.77
CA GLU A 325 -29.69 3.74 -2.24
C GLU A 325 -30.71 3.28 -1.18
N SER A 326 -30.34 3.35 0.10
CA SER A 326 -31.27 3.06 1.19
C SER A 326 -32.13 4.29 1.50
N SER A 327 -33.46 4.14 1.48
CA SER A 327 -34.43 5.19 1.85
C SER A 327 -34.51 5.47 3.37
N LYS A 328 -33.80 4.70 4.20
CA LYS A 328 -33.79 4.85 5.67
C LYS A 328 -32.36 4.96 6.18
N ALA A 329 -32.05 6.07 6.85
CA ALA A 329 -30.71 6.48 7.30
C ALA A 329 -29.97 5.53 8.27
N ASN A 330 -30.59 4.42 8.71
CA ASN A 330 -30.06 3.53 9.76
C ASN A 330 -29.88 2.07 9.33
N LEU A 331 -30.10 1.71 8.06
CA LEU A 331 -29.78 0.37 7.56
C LEU A 331 -28.40 0.39 6.93
N ILE A 332 -27.54 -0.57 7.31
CA ILE A 332 -26.27 -0.81 6.62
C ILE A 332 -26.62 -1.11 5.17
N SER A 333 -26.33 -0.17 4.26
CA SER A 333 -26.59 -0.36 2.84
C SER A 333 -25.77 -1.54 2.35
N ARG A 334 -26.44 -2.46 1.65
CA ARG A 334 -25.77 -3.56 0.97
C ARG A 334 -24.72 -2.95 0.04
N GLN A 335 -23.50 -3.46 0.16
CA GLN A 335 -22.36 -3.05 -0.65
C GLN A 335 -22.04 -4.16 -1.65
N GLU A 336 -21.51 -3.75 -2.80
CA GLU A 336 -20.91 -4.67 -3.74
C GLU A 336 -19.48 -4.25 -4.00
N LEU A 337 -18.58 -5.24 -4.07
CA LEU A 337 -17.20 -5.06 -4.50
C LEU A 337 -17.04 -5.76 -5.84
N MET A 338 -16.87 -4.97 -6.89
CA MET A 338 -16.67 -5.46 -8.25
C MET A 338 -15.20 -5.39 -8.63
N ILE A 339 -14.68 -6.44 -9.27
CA ILE A 339 -13.31 -6.50 -9.80
C ILE A 339 -13.39 -6.53 -11.32
N ILE A 340 -12.76 -5.55 -11.97
CA ILE A 340 -12.67 -5.43 -13.41
C ILE A 340 -11.24 -5.68 -13.85
N ASP A 341 -11.05 -6.58 -14.82
CA ASP A 341 -9.80 -6.69 -15.58
C ASP A 341 -9.83 -5.61 -16.67
N THR A 342 -8.88 -4.68 -16.58
CA THR A 342 -8.86 -3.49 -17.42
C THR A 342 -8.19 -3.75 -18.77
N GLU A 343 -7.40 -4.82 -18.90
CA GLU A 343 -6.78 -5.23 -20.16
C GLU A 343 -7.76 -6.04 -21.00
N GLN A 344 -8.44 -7.00 -20.36
CA GLN A 344 -9.48 -7.82 -21.00
C GLN A 344 -10.82 -7.08 -21.10
N LYS A 345 -10.93 -5.88 -20.50
CA LYS A 345 -12.13 -5.03 -20.49
C LYS A 345 -13.37 -5.81 -20.05
N LYS A 346 -13.26 -6.56 -18.95
CA LYS A 346 -14.35 -7.42 -18.45
C LYS A 346 -14.47 -7.40 -16.93
N LEU A 347 -15.70 -7.58 -16.45
CA LEU A 347 -15.97 -7.87 -15.04
C LEU A 347 -15.49 -9.30 -14.72
N LEU A 348 -14.62 -9.44 -13.70
CA LEU A 348 -14.14 -10.74 -13.22
C LEU A 348 -15.05 -11.31 -12.13
N LYS A 349 -15.38 -10.50 -11.14
CA LYS A 349 -16.10 -10.94 -9.94
C LYS A 349 -16.90 -9.81 -9.31
N THR A 350 -18.01 -10.18 -8.67
CA THR A 350 -18.76 -9.31 -7.76
C THR A 350 -18.91 -10.03 -6.42
N PHE A 351 -18.45 -9.40 -5.35
CA PHE A 351 -18.72 -9.81 -3.98
C PHE A 351 -19.88 -8.98 -3.44
N HIS A 352 -20.78 -9.63 -2.71
CA HIS A 352 -21.87 -8.95 -2.01
C HIS A 352 -21.62 -9.01 -0.50
N GLY A 353 -21.79 -7.89 0.19
CA GLY A 353 -21.49 -7.81 1.62
C GLY A 353 -21.70 -6.40 2.17
N ASN A 354 -21.22 -6.17 3.37
CA ASN A 354 -21.45 -4.91 4.10
C ASN A 354 -20.15 -4.22 4.56
N PHE A 355 -18.99 -4.82 4.27
CA PHE A 355 -17.70 -4.51 4.91
C PHE A 355 -16.58 -4.18 3.91
N PHE A 356 -16.91 -3.70 2.71
CA PHE A 356 -15.90 -3.34 1.71
C PHE A 356 -15.35 -1.92 1.89
N GLN A 357 -15.43 -1.36 3.10
CA GLN A 357 -14.97 0.01 3.38
C GLN A 357 -13.44 0.12 3.33
N ASN A 358 -12.75 -0.93 3.79
CA ASN A 358 -11.31 -1.06 3.73
C ASN A 358 -10.99 -2.27 2.85
N ILE A 359 -10.28 -2.02 1.74
CA ILE A 359 -9.65 -3.07 0.96
C ILE A 359 -8.17 -2.74 0.76
N LEU A 360 -7.36 -3.76 0.59
CA LEU A 360 -5.95 -3.62 0.26
C LEU A 360 -5.63 -4.50 -0.95
N ILE A 361 -5.02 -3.88 -1.97
CA ILE A 361 -4.60 -4.55 -3.20
C ILE A 361 -3.10 -4.82 -3.09
N ASN A 362 -2.71 -6.08 -3.26
CA ASN A 362 -1.32 -6.53 -3.17
C ASN A 362 -0.97 -7.40 -4.37
N GLY A 363 -0.56 -6.77 -5.48
CA GLY A 363 -0.39 -7.46 -6.76
C GLY A 363 -1.70 -8.08 -7.26
N ASN A 364 -1.73 -9.40 -7.42
CA ASN A 364 -2.93 -10.15 -7.80
C ASN A 364 -3.83 -10.52 -6.60
N PHE A 365 -3.48 -10.11 -5.39
CA PHE A 365 -4.25 -10.43 -4.19
C PHE A 365 -5.10 -9.26 -3.74
N LEU A 366 -6.33 -9.56 -3.36
CA LEU A 366 -7.26 -8.63 -2.74
C LEU A 366 -7.47 -9.05 -1.29
N PHE A 367 -7.15 -8.15 -0.38
CA PHE A 367 -7.47 -8.26 1.04
C PHE A 367 -8.72 -7.43 1.31
N TYR A 368 -9.72 -8.04 1.93
CA TYR A 368 -10.95 -7.35 2.30
C TYR A 368 -11.52 -7.92 3.60
N GLU A 369 -12.21 -7.07 4.35
CA GLU A 369 -12.81 -7.45 5.62
C GLU A 369 -14.14 -8.18 5.41
N THR A 370 -14.35 -9.26 6.15
CA THR A 370 -15.60 -10.01 6.20
C THR A 370 -15.96 -10.36 7.65
N ILE A 371 -17.14 -10.94 7.87
CA ILE A 371 -17.51 -11.49 9.18
C ILE A 371 -17.65 -13.00 9.05
N GLU A 372 -16.98 -13.71 9.95
CA GLU A 372 -17.11 -15.16 10.09
C GLU A 372 -17.39 -15.50 11.55
N ASN A 373 -18.49 -16.23 11.81
CA ASN A 373 -18.90 -16.61 13.17
C ASN A 373 -19.01 -15.42 14.15
N GLY A 374 -19.39 -14.24 13.66
CA GLY A 374 -19.56 -13.03 14.46
C GLY A 374 -18.26 -12.26 14.76
N GLU A 375 -17.11 -12.72 14.28
CA GLU A 375 -15.83 -12.01 14.38
C GLU A 375 -15.44 -11.40 13.02
N ALA A 376 -14.84 -10.21 13.05
CA ALA A 376 -14.25 -9.60 11.87
C ALA A 376 -12.98 -10.36 11.48
N VAL A 377 -12.90 -10.80 10.23
CA VAL A 377 -11.76 -11.51 9.64
C VAL A 377 -11.32 -10.80 8.36
N ILE A 378 -10.10 -11.06 7.90
CA ILE A 378 -9.61 -10.53 6.62
C ILE A 378 -9.49 -11.70 5.65
N SER A 379 -10.28 -11.68 4.58
CA SER A 379 -10.19 -12.65 3.49
C SER A 379 -9.12 -12.22 2.49
N VAL A 380 -8.28 -13.16 2.07
CA VAL A 380 -7.24 -12.97 1.05
C VAL A 380 -7.67 -13.72 -0.21
N TYR A 381 -8.04 -12.98 -1.24
CA TYR A 381 -8.53 -13.54 -2.51
C TYR A 381 -7.48 -13.40 -3.61
N ASP A 382 -7.20 -14.49 -4.31
CA ASP A 382 -6.33 -14.50 -5.48
C ASP A 382 -7.15 -14.24 -6.74
N ILE A 383 -6.93 -13.08 -7.34
CA ILE A 383 -7.67 -12.64 -8.53
C ILE A 383 -7.29 -13.49 -9.76
N LYS A 384 -6.04 -13.98 -9.83
CA LYS A 384 -5.55 -14.76 -10.97
C LYS A 384 -6.17 -16.17 -10.97
N ASN A 385 -6.31 -16.76 -9.78
CA ASN A 385 -6.79 -18.14 -9.62
C ASN A 385 -8.30 -18.23 -9.33
N ASP A 386 -8.98 -17.10 -9.08
CA ASP A 386 -10.41 -17.04 -8.72
C ASP A 386 -10.75 -17.87 -7.47
N ASP A 387 -9.89 -17.81 -6.45
CA ASP A 387 -10.06 -18.54 -5.20
C ASP A 387 -9.64 -17.74 -3.95
N ILE A 388 -10.07 -18.24 -2.78
CA ILE A 388 -9.64 -17.70 -1.49
C ILE A 388 -8.29 -18.31 -1.16
N TYR A 389 -7.24 -17.50 -1.22
CA TYR A 389 -5.87 -17.88 -0.90
C TYR A 389 -5.71 -18.23 0.58
N ASP A 390 -6.27 -17.40 1.47
CA ASP A 390 -6.26 -17.61 2.92
C ASP A 390 -7.32 -16.74 3.64
N ILE A 391 -7.55 -17.02 4.92
CA ILE A 391 -8.37 -16.20 5.82
C ILE A 391 -7.57 -15.88 7.08
N ILE A 392 -7.30 -14.60 7.31
CA ILE A 392 -6.59 -14.12 8.50
C ILE A 392 -7.62 -13.97 9.62
N LYS A 393 -7.50 -14.83 10.64
CA LYS A 393 -8.36 -14.82 11.82
C LYS A 393 -7.53 -14.67 13.09
N ILE A 394 -7.84 -13.65 13.88
CA ILE A 394 -7.26 -13.40 15.21
C ILE A 394 -8.41 -13.34 16.23
N PRO A 395 -8.31 -14.03 17.38
CA PRO A 395 -9.33 -13.96 18.42
C PRO A 395 -9.66 -12.52 18.84
N GLY A 396 -10.96 -12.18 18.84
CA GLY A 396 -11.42 -10.81 19.14
C GLY A 396 -11.42 -9.85 17.93
N GLY A 397 -11.17 -10.37 16.73
CA GLY A 397 -11.33 -9.69 15.45
C GLY A 397 -10.08 -8.98 14.94
N CYS A 398 -10.04 -8.80 13.62
CA CYS A 398 -9.01 -8.04 12.91
C CYS A 398 -9.62 -7.11 11.85
N GLY A 399 -8.82 -6.14 11.37
CA GLY A 399 -9.19 -5.19 10.34
C GLY A 399 -7.96 -4.58 9.67
N LEU A 400 -8.10 -4.14 8.42
CA LEU A 400 -7.01 -3.65 7.59
C LEU A 400 -6.51 -2.27 8.04
N ASN A 401 -7.44 -1.34 8.29
CA ASN A 401 -7.12 0.03 8.69
C ASN A 401 -7.51 0.31 10.14
N ASN A 402 -8.65 -0.19 10.59
CA ASN A 402 -9.13 -0.05 11.96
C ASN A 402 -9.93 -1.30 12.36
N LEU A 403 -10.17 -1.48 13.66
CA LEU A 403 -11.12 -2.49 14.11
C LEU A 403 -12.52 -1.88 14.00
N ASN A 404 -13.31 -2.39 13.05
CA ASN A 404 -14.74 -2.09 12.98
C ASN A 404 -15.39 -2.42 14.33
N LYS A 405 -16.22 -1.50 14.82
CA LYS A 405 -16.92 -1.63 16.11
C LYS A 405 -18.15 -2.50 16.02
#